data_AF-A0A7C5IKU0-F1
#
_entry.id   AF-A0A7C5IKU0-F1
#
_cell.length_a   1.000
_cell.length_b   1.000
_cell.length_c   1.000
_cell.angle_alpha   90.00
_cell.angle_beta   90.00
_cell.angle_gamma   90.00
#
_symmetry.space_group_name_H-M   'P 1'
#
loop_
_entity.id
_entity.type
_entity.pdbx_description
1 polymer ?
#
loop_
_entity_poly.entity_id
_entity_poly.type
_entity_poly.pdbx_seq_one_letter_code
_entity_poly.pdbx_strand_id
1 'polypeptide(L)'
;MLKDLKLDRRHLFLGILIIFSLYFIYKLVFPLYLNKPIRVTIIKNKENIADLNTPVNVDFENFIDINTINFPENRTLSHKNFGSFGFSSNFFLNFKTKMFVKKEGLYTFFVSSDDGFRMKIDDNVVGEYIYDRPFSTTEISVYLKKGLYNVEISYFQGYGPCGIVVHYKYFESKSKYLFGKNSSYISFIYPGKQ
;
A
#
# COMPACT_ATOMS: atom_id res chain seq x y z
N MET A 1 12.24 58.37 -13.21
CA MET A 1 11.33 58.60 -12.06
C MET A 1 10.88 57.25 -11.53
N LEU A 2 11.67 56.62 -10.66
CA LEU A 2 11.23 55.44 -9.90
C LEU A 2 10.50 55.94 -8.66
N LYS A 3 9.23 55.55 -8.50
CA LYS A 3 8.48 55.81 -7.27
C LYS A 3 8.95 54.80 -6.22
N ASP A 4 9.50 55.29 -5.11
CA ASP A 4 9.79 54.46 -3.94
C ASP A 4 8.49 53.82 -3.43
N LEU A 5 8.40 52.51 -3.57
CA LEU A 5 7.28 51.72 -3.07
C LEU A 5 7.42 51.61 -1.54
N LYS A 6 6.83 52.55 -0.79
CA LYS A 6 6.76 52.45 0.67
C LYS A 6 5.84 51.29 1.06
N LEU A 7 6.44 50.18 1.48
CA LEU A 7 5.70 49.01 1.96
C LEU A 7 5.06 49.33 3.33
N ASP A 8 3.75 49.56 3.34
CA ASP A 8 2.98 49.80 4.57
C ASP A 8 2.99 48.54 5.46
N ARG A 9 3.06 48.74 6.79
CA ARG A 9 2.98 47.68 7.81
C ARG A 9 1.79 46.75 7.62
N ARG A 10 0.67 47.25 7.07
CA ARG A 10 -0.52 46.45 6.74
C ARG A 10 -0.25 45.40 5.64
N HIS A 11 0.55 45.75 4.63
CA HIS A 11 0.96 44.82 3.57
C HIS A 11 1.99 43.80 4.07
N LEU A 12 2.84 44.20 5.01
CA LEU A 12 3.81 43.33 5.67
C LEU A 12 3.12 42.26 6.53
N PHE A 13 2.11 42.66 7.32
CA PHE A 13 1.29 41.74 8.10
C PHE A 13 0.51 40.76 7.22
N LEU A 14 -0.12 41.25 6.14
CA LEU A 14 -0.85 40.41 5.19
C LEU A 14 0.08 39.40 4.50
N GLY A 15 1.30 39.83 4.12
CA GLY A 15 2.31 38.95 3.52
C GLY A 15 2.74 37.82 4.46
N ILE A 16 2.97 38.12 5.75
CA ILE A 16 3.28 37.11 6.77
C ILE A 16 2.12 36.11 6.94
N LEU A 17 0.88 36.61 6.97
CA LEU A 17 -0.32 35.77 7.11
C LEU A 17 -0.50 34.81 5.93
N ILE A 18 -0.21 35.27 4.71
CA ILE A 18 -0.23 34.44 3.49
C ILE A 18 0.86 33.37 3.56
N ILE A 19 2.10 33.73 3.93
CA ILE A 19 3.20 32.75 4.04
C ILE A 19 2.89 31.70 5.10
N PHE A 20 2.37 32.11 6.26
CA PHE A 20 1.98 31.19 7.32
C PHE A 20 0.83 30.28 6.89
N SER A 21 -0.16 30.82 6.17
CA SER A 21 -1.27 30.03 5.61
C SER A 21 -0.79 29.04 4.55
N LEU A 22 0.10 29.44 3.64
CA LEU A 22 0.70 28.56 2.65
C LEU A 22 1.57 27.47 3.31
N TYR A 23 2.33 27.80 4.34
CA TYR A 23 3.09 26.83 5.13
C TYR A 23 2.17 25.84 5.85
N PHE A 24 1.05 26.32 6.43
CA PHE A 24 0.07 25.47 7.09
C PHE A 24 -0.65 24.56 6.08
N ILE A 25 -1.08 25.09 4.93
CA ILE A 25 -1.66 24.32 3.82
C ILE A 25 -0.65 23.29 3.34
N TYR A 26 0.61 23.65 3.13
CA TYR A 26 1.67 22.72 2.77
C TYR A 26 1.81 21.62 3.83
N LYS A 27 1.92 21.97 5.12
CA LYS A 27 1.98 20.99 6.23
C LYS A 27 0.75 20.09 6.31
N LEU A 28 -0.43 20.59 5.98
CA LEU A 28 -1.68 19.85 6.02
C LEU A 28 -1.83 18.91 4.81
N VAL A 29 -1.45 19.40 3.63
CA VAL A 29 -1.72 18.76 2.35
C VAL A 29 -0.56 17.86 1.91
N PHE A 30 0.69 18.30 2.05
CA PHE A 30 1.88 17.58 1.60
C PHE A 30 2.01 16.14 2.15
N PRO A 31 1.71 15.83 3.43
CA PRO A 31 1.75 14.45 3.94
C PRO A 31 0.77 13.51 3.24
N LEU A 32 -0.35 14.04 2.72
CA LEU A 32 -1.36 13.27 1.99
C LEU A 32 -0.88 12.91 0.57
N TYR A 33 -0.03 13.74 -0.04
CA TYR A 33 0.47 13.51 -1.40
C TYR A 33 1.67 12.55 -1.47
N LEU A 34 2.42 12.36 -0.39
CA LEU A 34 3.71 11.66 -0.43
C LEU A 34 3.77 10.29 0.25
N ASN A 35 2.78 9.92 1.06
CA ASN A 35 2.88 8.65 1.78
C ASN A 35 2.30 7.48 0.97
N LYS A 36 3.01 7.08 -0.09
CA LYS A 36 2.76 5.89 -0.90
C LYS A 36 3.85 4.84 -0.64
N PRO A 37 3.84 4.17 0.54
CA PRO A 37 4.99 3.40 0.99
C PRO A 37 5.08 2.00 0.36
N ILE A 38 4.12 1.63 -0.50
CA ILE A 38 4.05 0.30 -1.09
C ILE A 38 4.24 0.45 -2.59
N ARG A 39 5.26 -0.21 -3.12
CA ARG A 39 5.37 -0.40 -4.57
C ARG A 39 4.60 -1.66 -4.93
N VAL A 40 3.65 -1.55 -5.86
CA VAL A 40 3.03 -2.72 -6.49
C VAL A 40 3.52 -2.83 -7.92
N THR A 41 4.05 -3.99 -8.28
CA THR A 41 4.28 -4.37 -9.68
C THR A 41 3.07 -5.17 -10.15
N ILE A 42 2.48 -4.76 -11.26
CA ILE A 42 1.38 -5.42 -11.95
C ILE A 42 1.97 -6.14 -13.16
N ILE A 43 1.77 -7.45 -13.24
CA ILE A 43 2.31 -8.28 -14.31
C ILE A 43 1.14 -8.98 -15.00
N LYS A 44 0.86 -8.63 -16.26
CA LYS A 44 -0.01 -9.43 -17.11
C LYS A 44 0.75 -10.64 -17.61
N ASN A 45 0.21 -11.82 -17.37
CA ASN A 45 0.75 -13.06 -17.89
C ASN A 45 0.17 -13.36 -19.29
N LYS A 46 1.00 -13.84 -20.21
CA LYS A 46 0.56 -14.29 -21.55
C LYS A 46 -0.32 -15.53 -21.47
N GLU A 47 0.02 -16.41 -20.53
CA GLU A 47 -0.63 -17.72 -20.36
C GLU A 47 -1.58 -17.72 -19.17
N ASN A 48 -2.42 -18.75 -19.10
CA ASN A 48 -3.33 -18.93 -17.99
C ASN A 48 -2.56 -19.17 -16.68
N ILE A 49 -3.03 -18.57 -15.59
CA ILE A 49 -2.47 -18.78 -14.26
C ILE A 49 -3.37 -19.77 -13.52
N ALA A 50 -2.82 -20.90 -13.09
CA ALA A 50 -3.55 -21.89 -12.29
C ALA A 50 -3.36 -21.66 -10.78
N ASP A 51 -2.18 -21.18 -10.39
CA ASP A 51 -1.80 -20.94 -9.01
C ASP A 51 -0.66 -19.91 -8.92
N LEU A 52 -0.33 -19.50 -7.70
CA LEU A 52 0.71 -18.49 -7.45
C LEU A 52 2.13 -18.93 -7.86
N ASN A 53 2.38 -20.23 -8.07
CA ASN A 53 3.67 -20.76 -8.50
C ASN A 53 3.74 -20.95 -10.03
N THR A 54 2.67 -20.63 -10.77
CA THR A 54 2.68 -20.66 -12.24
C THR A 54 3.83 -19.78 -12.77
N PRO A 55 4.65 -20.27 -13.72
CA PRO A 55 5.73 -19.49 -14.29
C PRO A 55 5.25 -18.17 -14.88
N VAL A 56 6.00 -17.10 -14.60
CA VAL A 56 5.72 -15.77 -15.14
C VAL A 56 6.24 -15.68 -16.58
N ASN A 57 5.31 -15.52 -17.54
CA ASN A 57 5.57 -15.21 -18.94
C ASN A 57 4.97 -13.83 -19.25
N VAL A 58 5.81 -12.80 -19.12
CA VAL A 58 5.37 -11.39 -19.14
C VAL A 58 4.82 -10.98 -20.50
N ASP A 59 3.57 -10.52 -20.51
CA ASP A 59 2.95 -9.79 -21.63
C ASP A 59 3.12 -8.28 -21.44
N PHE A 60 2.78 -7.81 -20.24
CA PHE A 60 2.88 -6.42 -19.83
C PHE A 60 3.32 -6.36 -18.36
N GLU A 61 4.18 -5.39 -18.05
CA GLU A 61 4.61 -5.12 -16.69
C GLU A 61 4.62 -3.61 -16.46
N ASN A 62 4.08 -3.18 -15.32
CA ASN A 62 4.20 -1.81 -14.86
C ASN A 62 4.20 -1.78 -13.33
N PHE A 63 4.66 -0.69 -12.73
CA PHE A 63 4.59 -0.50 -11.29
C PHE A 63 3.96 0.84 -10.92
N ILE A 64 3.39 0.88 -9.72
CA ILE A 64 2.86 2.10 -9.12
C ILE A 64 3.11 2.08 -7.62
N ASP A 65 3.40 3.24 -7.05
CA ASP A 65 3.46 3.41 -5.60
C ASP A 65 2.04 3.73 -5.08
N ILE A 66 1.55 2.97 -4.09
CA ILE A 66 0.21 3.08 -3.51
C ILE A 66 0.27 3.33 -1.99
N ASN A 67 -0.83 3.86 -1.43
CA ASN A 67 -0.94 4.14 0.00
C ASN A 67 -1.21 2.89 0.83
N THR A 68 -2.08 1.99 0.33
CA THR A 68 -2.57 0.83 1.05
C THR A 68 -2.88 -0.32 0.10
N ILE A 69 -2.82 -1.57 0.55
CA ILE A 69 -3.31 -2.69 -0.26
C ILE A 69 -4.83 -2.79 -0.10
N ASN A 70 -5.56 -2.07 -0.95
CA ASN A 70 -7.02 -1.98 -0.95
C ASN A 70 -7.59 -2.06 -2.38
N PHE A 71 -7.50 -3.26 -2.94
CA PHE A 71 -8.12 -3.64 -4.21
C PHE A 71 -9.40 -4.44 -3.88
N PRO A 72 -10.55 -3.76 -3.72
CA PRO A 72 -11.80 -4.46 -3.40
C PRO A 72 -12.19 -5.44 -4.52
N GLU A 73 -12.94 -6.48 -4.15
CA GLU A 73 -13.45 -7.46 -5.10
C GLU A 73 -14.26 -6.77 -6.21
N ASN A 74 -13.89 -7.04 -7.46
CA ASN A 74 -14.55 -6.51 -8.64
C ASN A 74 -14.23 -7.38 -9.86
N ARG A 75 -14.97 -7.23 -10.97
CA ARG A 75 -14.70 -7.93 -12.23
C ARG A 75 -13.43 -7.48 -12.95
N THR A 76 -12.89 -6.32 -12.55
CA THR A 76 -11.64 -5.79 -13.08
C THR A 76 -10.79 -5.26 -11.93
N LEU A 77 -9.48 -5.39 -12.05
CA LEU A 77 -8.52 -4.92 -11.08
C LEU A 77 -8.73 -3.43 -10.86
N SER A 78 -9.13 -3.07 -9.64
CA SER A 78 -9.38 -1.68 -9.27
C SER A 78 -8.88 -1.42 -7.86
N HIS A 79 -8.27 -0.26 -7.66
CA HIS A 79 -7.81 0.17 -6.35
C HIS A 79 -8.68 1.31 -5.83
N LYS A 80 -9.01 1.29 -4.53
CA LYS A 80 -9.96 2.24 -3.92
C LYS A 80 -9.67 3.72 -4.22
N ASN A 81 -8.41 4.11 -4.26
CA ASN A 81 -7.98 5.51 -4.50
C ASN A 81 -7.41 5.79 -5.90
N PHE A 82 -7.14 4.76 -6.70
CA PHE A 82 -6.44 4.91 -8.00
C PHE A 82 -7.31 4.49 -9.19
N GLY A 83 -8.51 3.95 -8.95
CA GLY A 83 -9.43 3.56 -10.01
C GLY A 83 -9.10 2.19 -10.61
N SER A 84 -9.66 1.93 -11.79
CA SER A 84 -9.47 0.67 -12.52
C SER A 84 -8.17 0.67 -13.31
N PHE A 85 -7.52 -0.49 -13.36
CA PHE A 85 -6.32 -0.76 -14.16
C PHE A 85 -6.63 -1.54 -15.45
N GLY A 86 -7.89 -1.94 -15.66
CA GLY A 86 -8.34 -2.60 -16.90
C GLY A 86 -8.02 -4.09 -17.04
N PHE A 87 -7.35 -4.71 -16.06
CA PHE A 87 -7.07 -6.15 -16.05
C PHE A 87 -8.23 -6.95 -15.44
N SER A 88 -8.63 -8.07 -16.05
CA SER A 88 -9.70 -8.95 -15.53
C SER A 88 -9.27 -10.39 -15.27
N SER A 89 -8.15 -10.83 -15.83
CA SER A 89 -7.67 -12.21 -15.70
C SER A 89 -6.18 -12.32 -15.99
N ASN A 90 -5.58 -13.43 -15.55
CA ASN A 90 -4.21 -13.83 -15.83
C ASN A 90 -3.21 -12.71 -15.52
N PHE A 91 -3.22 -12.22 -14.29
CA PHE A 91 -2.25 -11.23 -13.82
C PHE A 91 -1.74 -11.55 -12.42
N PHE A 92 -0.52 -11.08 -12.11
CA PHE A 92 0.06 -11.10 -10.79
C PHE A 92 0.17 -9.68 -10.24
N LEU A 93 0.10 -9.56 -8.92
CA LEU A 93 0.47 -8.36 -8.18
C LEU A 93 1.58 -8.71 -7.18
N ASN A 94 2.67 -7.96 -7.22
CA ASN A 94 3.76 -8.07 -6.25
C ASN A 94 3.91 -6.76 -5.48
N PHE A 95 3.49 -6.78 -4.22
CA PHE A 95 3.59 -5.65 -3.30
C PHE A 95 4.91 -5.73 -2.53
N LYS A 96 5.69 -4.63 -2.53
CA LYS A 96 6.93 -4.50 -1.76
C LYS A 96 6.90 -3.25 -0.90
N THR A 97 7.26 -3.38 0.37
CA THR A 97 7.38 -2.25 1.30
C THR A 97 8.40 -2.54 2.41
N LYS A 98 8.81 -1.49 3.11
CA LYS A 98 9.55 -1.58 4.36
C LYS A 98 8.63 -1.22 5.53
N MET A 99 8.54 -2.12 6.49
CA MET A 99 7.66 -2.01 7.65
C MET A 99 8.50 -1.91 8.93
N PHE A 100 8.41 -0.78 9.63
CA PHE A 100 9.02 -0.61 10.95
C PHE A 100 8.02 -0.90 12.06
N VAL A 101 8.27 -1.96 12.83
CA VAL A 101 7.53 -2.34 14.03
C VAL A 101 8.04 -1.49 15.20
N LYS A 102 7.16 -0.67 15.77
CA LYS A 102 7.45 0.24 16.89
C LYS A 102 7.28 -0.43 18.26
N LYS A 103 6.28 -1.29 18.37
CA LYS A 103 5.95 -2.06 19.58
C LYS A 103 6.11 -3.54 19.26
N GLU A 104 6.93 -4.25 20.02
CA GLU A 104 7.02 -5.70 19.88
C GLU A 104 5.73 -6.40 20.33
N GLY A 105 5.47 -7.58 19.80
CA GLY A 105 4.37 -8.43 20.22
C GLY A 105 3.70 -9.16 19.07
N LEU A 106 2.52 -9.71 19.36
CA LEU A 106 1.74 -10.46 18.37
C LEU A 106 0.97 -9.51 17.44
N TYR A 107 1.13 -9.73 16.14
CA TYR A 107 0.38 -9.06 15.09
C TYR A 107 -0.40 -10.08 14.29
N THR A 108 -1.64 -9.77 13.95
CA THR A 108 -2.44 -10.55 13.02
C THR A 108 -2.63 -9.76 11.73
N PHE A 109 -2.23 -10.36 10.61
CA PHE A 109 -2.52 -9.88 9.26
C PHE A 109 -3.77 -10.59 8.74
N PHE A 110 -4.66 -9.85 8.09
CA PHE A 110 -5.88 -10.36 7.49
C PHE A 110 -5.77 -10.10 5.99
N VAL A 111 -5.56 -11.15 5.21
CA VAL A 111 -5.46 -11.08 3.75
C VAL A 111 -6.75 -11.61 3.16
N SER A 112 -7.57 -10.69 2.66
CA SER A 112 -8.79 -11.01 1.91
C SER A 112 -8.44 -11.02 0.43
N SER A 113 -8.59 -12.15 -0.27
CA SER A 113 -8.25 -12.25 -1.69
C SER A 113 -9.10 -13.22 -2.48
N ASP A 114 -9.24 -12.92 -3.77
CA ASP A 114 -9.73 -13.74 -4.87
C ASP A 114 -8.78 -13.45 -6.05
N ASP A 115 -7.87 -14.32 -6.48
CA ASP A 115 -7.60 -15.69 -6.03
C ASP A 115 -6.64 -15.76 -4.80
N GLY A 116 -5.47 -16.40 -4.97
CA GLY A 116 -4.52 -16.74 -3.92
C GLY A 116 -3.41 -15.71 -3.73
N PHE A 117 -2.68 -15.86 -2.63
CA PHE A 117 -1.59 -14.98 -2.21
C PHE A 117 -0.50 -15.71 -1.41
N ARG A 118 0.65 -15.07 -1.27
CA ARG A 118 1.74 -15.43 -0.35
C ARG A 118 2.27 -14.17 0.30
N MET A 119 2.39 -14.18 1.63
CA MET A 119 3.01 -13.10 2.39
C MET A 119 4.36 -13.55 2.94
N LYS A 120 5.38 -12.73 2.69
CA LYS A 120 6.72 -12.88 3.26
C LYS A 120 7.07 -11.69 4.14
N ILE A 121 7.68 -11.97 5.28
CA ILE A 121 8.34 -10.97 6.13
C ILE A 121 9.82 -11.35 6.16
N ASP A 122 10.64 -10.42 5.71
CA ASP A 122 11.99 -10.66 5.21
C ASP A 122 11.98 -11.81 4.19
N ASP A 123 12.75 -12.86 4.41
CA ASP A 123 12.82 -14.00 3.49
C ASP A 123 11.90 -15.17 3.88
N ASN A 124 11.12 -15.03 4.96
CA ASN A 124 10.29 -16.10 5.50
C ASN A 124 8.84 -15.98 5.03
N VAL A 125 8.27 -17.06 4.49
CA VAL A 125 6.83 -17.16 4.24
C VAL A 125 6.11 -17.26 5.59
N VAL A 126 5.29 -16.25 5.91
CA VAL A 126 4.55 -16.21 7.17
C VAL A 126 3.12 -16.74 7.02
N GLY A 127 2.58 -16.75 5.80
CA GLY A 127 1.30 -17.34 5.48
C GLY A 127 0.93 -17.18 4.01
N GLU A 128 0.19 -18.15 3.50
CA GLU A 128 -0.18 -18.22 2.08
C GLU A 128 -1.47 -19.00 1.87
N TYR A 129 -2.10 -18.74 0.73
CA TYR A 129 -3.11 -19.60 0.10
C TYR A 129 -2.83 -19.52 -1.39
N ILE A 130 -2.17 -20.52 -1.96
CA ILE A 130 -1.57 -20.39 -3.30
C ILE A 130 -2.46 -20.82 -4.46
N TYR A 131 -3.64 -21.36 -4.19
CA TYR A 131 -4.59 -21.89 -5.18
C TYR A 131 -5.72 -20.88 -5.49
N ASP A 132 -6.57 -21.22 -6.47
CA ASP A 132 -7.77 -20.47 -6.81
C ASP A 132 -8.81 -20.52 -5.67
N ARG A 133 -9.52 -19.41 -5.46
CA ARG A 133 -10.63 -19.36 -4.48
C ARG A 133 -11.50 -18.12 -4.67
N PRO A 134 -12.79 -18.19 -4.26
CA PRO A 134 -13.60 -16.99 -4.08
C PRO A 134 -13.03 -16.06 -3.00
N PHE A 135 -13.41 -14.78 -3.05
CA PHE A 135 -12.96 -13.74 -2.12
C PHE A 135 -13.14 -14.13 -0.64
N SER A 136 -12.03 -14.53 -0.02
CA SER A 136 -11.99 -15.10 1.32
C SER A 136 -10.85 -14.53 2.14
N THR A 137 -10.98 -14.53 3.47
CA THR A 137 -9.97 -13.97 4.37
C THR A 137 -9.14 -15.06 5.03
N THR A 138 -7.82 -14.93 4.95
CA THR A 138 -6.84 -15.72 5.71
C THR A 138 -6.26 -14.85 6.83
N GLU A 139 -6.26 -15.37 8.06
CA GLU A 139 -5.63 -14.72 9.22
C GLU A 139 -4.24 -15.30 9.48
N ILE A 140 -3.23 -14.44 9.61
CA ILE A 140 -1.84 -14.82 9.79
C ILE A 140 -1.32 -14.12 11.04
N SER A 141 -1.08 -14.87 12.11
CA SER A 141 -0.56 -14.34 13.36
C SER A 141 0.95 -14.55 13.45
N VAL A 142 1.70 -13.46 13.65
CA VAL A 142 3.17 -13.46 13.70
C VAL A 142 3.61 -12.63 14.90
N TYR A 143 4.52 -13.18 15.71
CA TYR A 143 5.20 -12.40 16.73
C TYR A 143 6.33 -11.60 16.09
N LEU A 144 6.30 -10.27 16.24
CA LEU A 144 7.31 -9.38 15.67
C LEU A 144 8.03 -8.63 16.78
N LYS A 145 9.37 -8.66 16.75
CA LYS A 145 10.20 -7.78 17.57
C LYS A 145 10.16 -6.36 17.01
N LYS A 146 10.42 -5.36 17.86
CA LYS A 146 10.67 -3.99 17.40
C LYS A 146 11.83 -3.98 16.41
N GLY A 147 11.64 -3.41 15.22
CA GLY A 147 12.65 -3.48 14.17
C GLY A 147 12.09 -3.16 12.79
N LEU A 148 12.99 -3.12 11.81
CA LEU A 148 12.67 -2.91 10.40
C LEU A 148 12.58 -4.27 9.69
N TYR A 149 11.52 -4.47 8.91
CA TYR A 149 11.29 -5.66 8.11
C TYR A 149 11.06 -5.29 6.65
N ASN A 150 11.55 -6.11 5.74
CA ASN A 150 11.07 -6.12 4.36
C ASN A 150 9.78 -6.92 4.30
N VAL A 151 8.77 -6.45 3.58
CA VAL A 151 7.53 -7.21 3.39
C VAL A 151 7.23 -7.31 1.92
N GLU A 152 6.98 -8.54 1.48
CA GLU A 152 6.51 -8.87 0.15
C GLU A 152 5.17 -9.60 0.23
N ILE A 153 4.22 -9.19 -0.59
CA ILE A 153 2.96 -9.91 -0.77
C ILE A 153 2.80 -10.16 -2.26
N SER A 154 2.79 -11.43 -2.64
CA SER A 154 2.48 -11.87 -4.01
C SER A 154 1.03 -12.32 -4.07
N TYR A 155 0.35 -11.99 -5.15
CA TYR A 155 -1.02 -12.35 -5.43
C TYR A 155 -1.17 -12.70 -6.91
N PHE A 156 -2.10 -13.59 -7.24
CA PHE A 156 -2.45 -13.88 -8.62
C PHE A 156 -3.96 -13.80 -8.82
N GLN A 157 -4.32 -13.57 -10.08
CA GLN A 157 -5.67 -13.72 -10.60
C GLN A 157 -5.62 -14.64 -11.83
N GLY A 158 -6.30 -15.78 -11.77
CA GLY A 158 -6.53 -16.66 -12.90
C GLY A 158 -7.65 -16.12 -13.78
N TYR A 159 -8.88 -16.09 -13.26
CA TYR A 159 -10.09 -15.69 -14.00
C TYR A 159 -11.23 -15.31 -13.05
N GLY A 160 -12.29 -14.65 -13.56
CA GLY A 160 -13.46 -14.32 -12.74
C GLY A 160 -13.30 -13.00 -11.98
N PRO A 161 -14.02 -12.81 -10.86
CA PRO A 161 -13.82 -11.67 -9.95
C PRO A 161 -12.41 -11.67 -9.38
N CYS A 162 -11.88 -10.48 -9.09
CA CYS A 162 -10.53 -10.32 -8.57
C CYS A 162 -10.53 -9.29 -7.44
N GLY A 163 -9.63 -9.47 -6.48
CA GLY A 163 -9.41 -8.48 -5.42
C GLY A 163 -8.40 -8.93 -4.39
N ILE A 164 -7.72 -7.97 -3.77
CA ILE A 164 -6.90 -8.19 -2.59
C ILE A 164 -6.94 -6.98 -1.64
N VAL A 165 -7.33 -7.23 -0.40
CA VAL A 165 -7.36 -6.24 0.68
C VAL A 165 -6.62 -6.78 1.88
N VAL A 166 -5.64 -6.02 2.38
CA VAL A 166 -4.81 -6.45 3.51
C VAL A 166 -5.00 -5.51 4.69
N HIS A 167 -5.30 -6.09 5.85
CA HIS A 167 -5.31 -5.39 7.12
C HIS A 167 -4.27 -5.98 8.08
N TYR A 168 -3.91 -5.21 9.10
CA TYR A 168 -3.13 -5.68 10.24
C TYR A 168 -3.73 -5.20 11.56
N LYS A 169 -3.45 -5.92 12.63
CA LYS A 169 -3.87 -5.62 14.00
C LYS A 169 -2.80 -6.06 14.99
N TYR A 170 -2.39 -5.17 15.88
CA TYR A 170 -1.64 -5.54 17.08
C TYR A 170 -2.61 -6.18 18.09
N PHE A 171 -2.22 -7.25 18.79
CA PHE A 171 -3.15 -8.09 19.56
C PHE A 171 -4.00 -7.32 20.60
N GLU A 172 -3.45 -6.30 21.26
CA GLU A 172 -4.17 -5.46 22.25
C GLU A 172 -4.96 -4.31 21.60
N SER A 173 -4.78 -4.07 20.30
CA SER A 173 -5.51 -3.02 19.59
C SER A 173 -6.99 -3.36 19.50
N LYS A 174 -7.87 -2.36 19.64
CA LYS A 174 -9.30 -2.52 19.34
C LYS A 174 -9.61 -2.39 17.84
N SER A 175 -8.71 -1.78 17.08
CA SER A 175 -8.91 -1.49 15.65
C SER A 175 -7.98 -2.30 14.76
N LYS A 176 -8.49 -2.66 13.57
CA LYS A 176 -7.69 -3.10 12.42
C LYS A 176 -7.28 -1.88 11.60
N TYR A 177 -6.13 -1.95 10.94
CA TYR A 177 -5.62 -0.90 10.06
C TYR A 177 -5.39 -1.49 8.68
N LEU A 178 -5.68 -0.74 7.62
CA LEU A 178 -5.26 -1.11 6.26
C LEU A 178 -3.73 -1.18 6.20
N PHE A 179 -3.20 -2.22 5.58
CA PHE A 179 -1.76 -2.39 5.37
C PHE A 179 -1.24 -1.26 4.50
N GLY A 180 -0.19 -0.56 4.96
CA GLY A 180 0.29 0.72 4.40
C GLY A 180 -0.10 1.95 5.24
N LYS A 181 -1.13 1.86 6.07
CA LYS A 181 -1.51 2.94 7.00
C LYS A 181 -0.69 2.86 8.29
N ASN A 182 0.01 3.94 8.63
CA ASN A 182 0.75 4.05 9.89
C ASN A 182 -0.18 4.00 11.13
N SER A 183 0.33 3.46 12.22
CA SER A 183 -0.30 3.43 13.55
C SER A 183 0.72 3.73 14.65
N SER A 184 0.29 3.68 15.91
CA SER A 184 1.19 3.67 17.08
C SER A 184 2.08 2.43 17.11
N TYR A 185 1.74 1.38 16.37
CA TYR A 185 2.41 0.07 16.40
C TYR A 185 3.34 -0.15 15.22
N ILE A 186 2.95 0.28 14.02
CA ILE A 186 3.71 0.08 12.78
C ILE A 186 3.80 1.40 11.99
N SER A 187 4.96 1.62 11.35
CA SER A 187 5.15 2.63 10.32
C SER A 187 5.63 1.98 9.02
N PHE A 188 5.07 2.40 7.89
CA PHE A 188 5.51 2.01 6.57
C PHE A 188 6.43 3.11 6.00
N ILE A 189 7.52 2.69 5.36
CA ILE A 189 8.58 3.58 4.86
C ILE A 189 8.52 3.64 3.32
N TYR A 190 8.71 4.84 2.77
CA TYR A 190 8.72 5.07 1.33
C TYR A 190 9.84 4.27 0.62
N PRO A 191 9.55 3.53 -0.47
CA PRO A 191 10.54 2.71 -1.17
C PRO A 191 11.72 3.51 -1.75
N GLY A 192 11.49 4.76 -2.17
CA GLY A 192 12.51 5.61 -2.81
C GLY A 192 13.36 6.43 -1.84
N LYS A 193 13.23 6.24 -0.52
CA LYS A 193 14.09 6.86 0.48
C LYS A 193 15.14 5.83 0.94
N GLN A 194 16.18 5.66 0.14
CA GLN A 194 17.43 5.01 0.55
C GLN A 194 18.41 6.08 1.03
#